data_AF-A0A1I0P919-F1
#
_entry.id   AF-A0A1I0P919-F1
#
_cell.length_a   1.000
_cell.length_b   1.000
_cell.length_c   1.000
_cell.angle_alpha   90.00
_cell.angle_beta   90.00
_cell.angle_gamma   90.00
#
_symmetry.space_group_name_H-M   'P 1'
#
loop_
_entity.id
_entity.type
_entity.pdbx_description
1 polymer ?
#
loop_
_entity_poly.entity_id
_entity_poly.type
_entity_poly.pdbx_seq_one_letter_code
_entity_poly.pdbx_strand_id
1 'polypeptide(L)'
;MFQPLDPLLHSELRLAVMSLLISTEEAEFPYIKEQTGATAGNLSVQVDKLSAADYIEVEKTFKGKRPCTVCRITDKGRQAFEAYIEALKSYLHK
;
A
#
# COMPACT_ATOMS: atom_id res chain seq x y z
N MET A 1 0.70 9.79 -26.64
CA MET A 1 0.03 10.47 -25.49
C MET A 1 0.53 9.87 -24.18
N PHE A 2 0.56 10.58 -23.05
CA PHE A 2 0.99 10.01 -21.75
C PHE A 2 -0.10 9.09 -21.19
N GLN A 3 0.32 7.94 -20.63
CA GLN A 3 -0.58 7.04 -19.90
C GLN A 3 -0.97 7.73 -18.58
N PRO A 4 -2.26 7.78 -18.20
CA PRO A 4 -2.65 8.31 -16.91
C PRO A 4 -2.07 7.45 -15.79
N LEU A 5 -1.55 8.09 -14.74
CA LEU A 5 -1.12 7.40 -13.53
C LEU A 5 -2.30 7.24 -12.58
N ASP A 6 -2.35 6.12 -11.86
CA ASP A 6 -3.29 5.94 -10.77
C ASP A 6 -3.05 7.03 -9.69
N PRO A 7 -3.99 7.97 -9.48
CA PRO A 7 -3.80 9.07 -8.55
C PRO A 7 -3.73 8.58 -7.09
N LEU A 8 -4.28 7.40 -6.78
CA LEU A 8 -4.13 6.79 -5.47
C LEU A 8 -2.69 6.31 -5.29
N LEU A 9 -2.06 5.69 -6.27
CA LEU A 9 -0.67 5.24 -6.15
C LEU A 9 0.37 6.34 -6.41
N HIS A 10 -0.04 7.48 -6.96
CA HIS A 10 0.77 8.69 -7.10
C HIS A 10 0.95 9.46 -5.78
N SER A 11 1.21 8.74 -4.69
CA SER A 11 1.55 9.25 -3.38
C SER A 11 2.66 8.38 -2.82
N GLU A 12 3.78 9.00 -2.46
CA GLU A 12 4.99 8.33 -1.97
C GLU A 12 4.69 7.29 -0.88
N LEU A 13 3.95 7.68 0.17
CA LEU A 13 3.68 6.77 1.29
C LEU A 13 2.77 5.60 0.89
N ARG A 14 1.74 5.82 0.07
CA ARG A 14 0.87 4.73 -0.40
C ARG A 14 1.64 3.77 -1.31
N LEU A 15 2.50 4.30 -2.17
CA LEU A 15 3.37 3.49 -3.02
C LEU A 15 4.35 2.65 -2.19
N ALA A 16 4.95 3.24 -1.14
CA ALA A 16 5.85 2.52 -0.24
C ALA A 16 5.13 1.37 0.50
N VAL A 17 3.91 1.61 1.01
CA VAL A 17 3.08 0.58 1.65
C VAL A 17 2.76 -0.55 0.66
N MET A 18 2.29 -0.23 -0.54
CA MET A 18 1.98 -1.22 -1.57
C MET A 18 3.22 -2.02 -1.99
N SER A 19 4.36 -1.35 -2.18
CA SER A 19 5.63 -2.01 -2.54
C SER A 19 6.11 -2.99 -1.47
N LEU A 20 5.93 -2.63 -0.19
CA LEU A 20 6.24 -3.53 0.92
C LEU A 20 5.35 -4.77 0.88
N LEU A 21 4.03 -4.58 0.77
CA LEU A 21 3.05 -5.68 0.76
C LEU A 21 3.10 -6.54 -0.51
N ILE A 22 3.57 -6.02 -1.64
CA ILE A 22 3.89 -6.83 -2.83
C ILE A 22 4.94 -7.90 -2.50
N SER A 23 5.92 -7.54 -1.66
CA SER A 23 7.06 -8.41 -1.31
C SER A 23 6.76 -9.36 -0.16
N THR A 24 5.93 -8.93 0.81
CA THR A 24 5.65 -9.71 2.03
C THR A 24 4.26 -10.34 2.07
N GLU A 25 3.39 -10.02 1.09
CA GLU A 25 1.94 -10.34 1.03
C GLU A 25 1.10 -9.69 2.13
N GLU A 26 1.58 -9.73 3.37
CA GLU A 26 0.99 -9.07 4.52
C GLU A 26 2.05 -8.51 5.48
N ALA A 27 1.65 -7.57 6.33
CA ALA A 27 2.51 -6.99 7.35
C ALA A 27 1.70 -6.38 8.51
N GLU A 28 2.27 -6.43 9.72
CA GLU A 28 1.70 -5.73 10.88
C GLU A 28 1.90 -4.21 10.73
N PHE A 29 0.89 -3.42 11.11
CA PHE A 29 0.94 -1.95 11.03
C PHE A 29 2.19 -1.32 11.68
N PRO A 30 2.66 -1.77 12.87
CA PRO A 30 3.90 -1.26 13.45
C PRO A 30 5.14 -1.50 12.57
N TYR A 31 5.20 -2.63 11.87
CA TYR A 31 6.29 -2.94 10.95
C TYR A 31 6.24 -2.03 9.72
N ILE A 32 5.06 -1.84 9.12
CA ILE A 32 4.87 -0.91 7.99
C ILE A 32 5.29 0.51 8.39
N LYS A 33 4.90 0.95 9.60
CA LYS A 33 5.28 2.25 10.15
C LYS A 33 6.80 2.39 10.28
N GLU A 34 7.48 1.37 10.79
CA GLU A 34 8.93 1.35 10.92
C GLU A 34 9.62 1.42 9.55
N GLN A 35 9.22 0.58 8.59
CA GLN A 35 9.81 0.55 7.25
C GLN A 35 9.59 1.84 6.45
N THR A 36 8.45 2.50 6.65
CA THR A 36 8.11 3.73 5.92
C THR A 36 8.57 5.01 6.62
N GLY A 37 9.01 4.93 7.89
CA GLY A 37 9.33 6.11 8.71
C GLY A 37 8.13 7.01 9.02
N ALA A 38 6.90 6.58 8.70
CA ALA A 38 5.71 7.40 8.87
C ALA A 38 5.29 7.55 10.34
N THR A 39 4.57 8.63 10.64
CA THR A 39 3.85 8.73 11.91
C THR A 39 2.62 7.80 11.88
N ALA A 40 2.19 7.30 13.04
CA ALA A 40 1.04 6.40 13.12
C ALA A 40 -0.25 7.04 12.56
N GLY A 41 -0.47 8.32 12.84
CA GLY A 41 -1.64 9.05 12.32
C GLY A 41 -1.63 9.18 10.79
N ASN A 42 -0.48 9.53 10.19
CA ASN A 42 -0.38 9.61 8.73
C ASN A 42 -0.56 8.23 8.08
N LEU A 43 0.11 7.20 8.61
CA LEU A 43 -0.01 5.84 8.07
C LEU A 43 -1.45 5.33 8.16
N SER A 44 -2.15 5.57 9.27
CA SER A 44 -3.56 5.17 9.42
C SER A 44 -4.42 5.74 8.29
N VAL A 45 -4.32 7.04 8.03
CA VAL A 45 -5.09 7.70 6.96
C VAL A 45 -4.74 7.12 5.58
N GLN A 46 -3.49 6.77 5.32
CA GLN A 46 -3.10 6.19 4.03
C GLN A 46 -3.58 4.74 3.87
N VAL A 47 -3.48 3.93 4.93
CA VAL A 47 -4.00 2.55 4.99
C VAL A 47 -5.51 2.56 4.77
N ASP A 48 -6.24 3.47 5.41
CA ASP A 48 -7.69 3.60 5.23
C ASP A 48 -8.06 3.93 3.77
N LYS A 49 -7.28 4.79 3.10
CA LYS A 49 -7.48 5.11 1.67
C LYS A 49 -7.21 3.93 0.75
N LEU A 50 -6.15 3.16 1.02
CA LEU A 50 -5.84 1.95 0.25
C LEU A 50 -6.90 0.87 0.46
N SER A 51 -7.37 0.71 1.70
CA SER A 51 -8.43 -0.23 2.07
C SER A 51 -9.77 0.15 1.44
N ALA A 52 -10.14 1.43 1.48
CA ALA A 52 -11.37 1.93 0.84
C ALA A 52 -11.38 1.76 -0.69
N ALA A 53 -10.20 1.59 -1.32
CA ALA A 53 -10.07 1.27 -2.73
C ALA A 53 -9.95 -0.25 -3.00
N ASP A 54 -10.09 -1.09 -1.98
CA ASP A 54 -9.82 -2.54 -1.98
C ASP A 54 -8.42 -2.91 -2.48
N TYR A 55 -7.42 -2.04 -2.35
CA TYR A 55 -6.04 -2.37 -2.73
C TYR A 55 -5.34 -3.20 -1.64
N ILE A 56 -5.79 -3.04 -0.41
CA ILE A 56 -5.38 -3.85 0.74
C ILE A 56 -6.60 -4.24 1.56
N GLU A 57 -6.50 -5.35 2.27
CA GLU A 57 -7.37 -5.69 3.39
C GLU A 57 -6.72 -5.27 4.71
N VAL A 58 -7.53 -4.88 5.67
CA VAL A 58 -7.09 -4.50 7.02
C VAL A 58 -7.80 -5.37 8.04
N GLU A 59 -7.05 -6.25 8.69
CA GLU A 59 -7.55 -7.15 9.73
C GLU A 59 -7.15 -6.63 11.10
N LYS A 60 -8.13 -6.41 11.99
CA LYS A 60 -7.90 -6.11 13.40
C LYS A 60 -7.98 -7.41 14.19
N THR A 61 -6.86 -7.84 14.72
CA THR A 61 -6.69 -9.12 15.42
C THR A 61 -5.97 -8.93 16.75
N PHE A 62 -5.60 -10.03 17.40
CA PHE A 62 -4.84 -10.04 18.65
C PHE A 62 -3.63 -10.96 18.53
N LYS A 63 -2.45 -10.45 18.93
CA LYS A 63 -1.24 -11.24 19.12
C LYS A 63 -1.07 -11.51 20.61
N GLY A 64 -1.61 -12.64 21.06
CA GLY A 64 -1.79 -12.92 22.49
C GLY A 64 -2.82 -11.98 23.11
N LYS A 65 -2.40 -11.16 24.08
CA LYS A 65 -3.29 -10.18 24.76
C LYS A 65 -3.20 -8.77 24.17
N ARG A 66 -2.43 -8.56 23.09
CA ARG A 66 -2.20 -7.24 22.49
C ARG A 66 -2.99 -7.09 21.19
N PRO A 67 -3.75 -6.00 20.99
CA PRO A 67 -4.38 -5.73 19.71
C PRO A 67 -3.31 -5.52 18.64
N CYS A 68 -3.53 -6.07 17.45
CA CYS A 68 -2.66 -5.97 16.29
C CYS A 68 -3.51 -5.67 15.05
N THR A 69 -2.98 -4.84 14.15
CA THR A 69 -3.59 -4.60 12.85
C THR A 69 -2.66 -5.17 11.79
N VAL A 70 -3.18 -6.07 10.96
CA VAL A 70 -2.47 -6.67 9.82
C VAL A 70 -3.04 -6.07 8.54
N CYS A 71 -2.17 -5.63 7.65
CA CYS A 71 -2.54 -5.18 6.31
C CYS A 71 -2.09 -6.25 5.31
N ARG A 72 -2.95 -6.64 4.38
CA ARG A 72 -2.67 -7.65 3.34
C ARG A 72 -2.98 -7.06 1.98
N ILE A 73 -2.12 -7.28 0.98
CA ILE A 73 -2.43 -6.84 -0.39
C ILE A 73 -3.53 -7.72 -1.00
N THR A 74 -4.43 -7.11 -1.77
CA THR A 74 -5.44 -7.86 -2.56
C THR A 74 -4.96 -8.09 -3.98
N ASP A 75 -5.64 -8.98 -4.72
CA ASP A 75 -5.40 -9.14 -6.16
C ASP A 75 -5.63 -7.84 -6.94
N LYS A 76 -6.65 -7.06 -6.55
CA LYS A 76 -6.93 -5.74 -7.15
C LYS A 76 -5.77 -4.77 -6.90
N GLY A 77 -5.25 -4.74 -5.68
CA GLY A 77 -4.09 -3.92 -5.32
C GLY A 77 -2.83 -4.32 -6.07
N ARG A 78 -2.61 -5.63 -6.26
CA ARG A 78 -1.48 -6.16 -7.05
C ARG A 78 -1.55 -5.71 -8.50
N GLN A 79 -2.72 -5.88 -9.14
CA GLN A 79 -2.95 -5.44 -10.52
C GLN A 79 -2.81 -3.92 -10.67
N ALA A 80 -3.34 -3.14 -9.72
CA ALA A 80 -3.21 -1.68 -9.74
C ALA A 80 -1.75 -1.23 -9.61
N PHE A 81 -0.96 -1.87 -8.74
CA PHE A 81 0.46 -1.59 -8.58
C PHE A 81 1.25 -1.91 -9.85
N GLU A 82 1.04 -3.09 -10.44
CA GLU A 82 1.67 -3.47 -11.71
C GLU A 82 1.34 -2.49 -12.83
N ALA A 83 0.05 -2.15 -12.99
CA ALA A 83 -0.39 -1.18 -13.99
C ALA A 83 0.24 0.21 -13.77
N TYR A 84 0.34 0.67 -12.52
CA TYR A 84 0.98 1.93 -12.19
C TYR A 84 2.47 1.95 -12.56
N ILE A 85 3.20 0.87 -12.27
CA ILE A 85 4.62 0.75 -12.61
C ILE A 85 4.82 0.72 -14.13
N GLU A 86 4.00 -0.01 -14.88
CA GLU A 86 4.07 -0.03 -16.34
C GLU A 86 3.72 1.34 -16.94
N ALA A 87 2.70 2.02 -16.42
CA ALA A 87 2.38 3.39 -16.81
C ALA A 87 3.56 4.33 -16.53
N LEU A 88 4.22 4.23 -15.38
CA LEU A 88 5.39 5.04 -15.03
C LEU A 88 6.60 4.75 -15.94
N LYS A 89 6.91 3.48 -16.23
CA LYS A 89 7.97 3.09 -17.16
C LYS A 89 7.76 3.68 -18.56
N SER A 90 6.51 3.81 -19.00
CA SER A 90 6.20 4.42 -20.30
C SER A 90 6.62 5.89 -20.44
N TYR A 91 6.94 6.57 -19.32
CA TYR A 91 7.44 7.94 -19.34
C TYR A 91 8.95 8.00 -19.62
N LEU A 92 9.69 6.90 -19.42
CA LEU A 92 11.16 6.86 -19.60
C LEU A 92 11.60 6.63 -21.04
N HIS A 93 10.79 5.94 -21.84
CA HIS A 93 11.13 5.52 -23.21
C HIS A 93 10.46 6.39 -24.28
N LYS A 94 10.21 7.64 -23.95
CA LYS A 94 9.35 8.52 -24.74
C LYS A 94 10.06 9.78 -25.17
#